data_AF-A0A955EJN8-F1
#
_entry.id   AF-A0A955EJN8-F1
#
_cell.length_a   1.000
_cell.length_b   1.000
_cell.length_c   1.000
_cell.angle_alpha   90.00
_cell.angle_beta   90.00
_cell.angle_gamma   90.00
#
_symmetry.space_group_name_H-M   'P 1'
#
loop_
_entity.id
_entity.type
_entity.pdbx_description
1 polymer ?
#
loop_
_entity_poly.entity_id
_entity_poly.type
_entity_poly.pdbx_seq_one_letter_code
_entity_poly.pdbx_strand_id
1 'polypeptide(L)' 'MTEQTFVSLHLLARRTRLPTSWLREEARAGRIPSLRVSRRLMFNLEEVEAALRARSRPEGEEVTRGDA' A
#
# COMPACT_ATOMS: atom_id res chain seq x y z
N MET A 1 7.85 4.05 -17.27
CA MET A 1 7.41 2.64 -17.30
C MET A 1 7.36 2.21 -15.85
N THR A 2 6.19 2.08 -15.26
CA THR A 2 6.03 1.69 -13.85
C THR A 2 6.23 0.19 -13.74
N GLU A 3 7.36 -0.22 -13.17
CA GLU A 3 7.66 -1.63 -12.93
C GLU A 3 6.80 -2.10 -11.76
N GLN A 4 5.60 -2.61 -12.08
CA GLN A 4 4.67 -3.14 -11.08
C GLN A 4 5.23 -4.42 -10.44
N THR A 5 6.10 -4.24 -9.44
CA THR A 5 6.69 -5.32 -8.68
C THR A 5 5.80 -5.61 -7.47
N PHE A 6 4.99 -6.66 -7.56
CA PHE A 6 4.21 -7.15 -6.44
C PHE A 6 5.12 -7.87 -5.43
N VAL A 7 5.20 -7.34 -4.22
CA VAL A 7 6.05 -7.85 -3.14
C VAL A 7 5.20 -8.40 -2.00
N SER A 8 5.75 -9.39 -1.29
CA SER A 8 5.09 -9.95 -0.10
C SER A 8 5.15 -8.96 1.07
N LEU A 9 4.27 -9.13 2.06
CA LEU A 9 4.24 -8.32 3.28
C LEU A 9 5.62 -8.22 3.97
N HIS A 10 6.37 -9.32 4.00
CA HIS A 10 7.69 -9.37 4.62
C HIS A 10 8.74 -8.58 3.82
N LEU A 11 8.71 -8.69 2.48
CA LEU A 11 9.61 -7.93 1.61
C LEU A 11 9.27 -6.43 1.65
N LEU A 12 7.98 -6.09 1.68
CA LEU A 12 7.52 -4.72 1.86
C LEU A 12 8.05 -4.12 3.16
N ALA A 13 7.88 -4.82 4.29
CA ALA A 13 8.37 -4.39 5.59
C ALA A 13 9.89 -4.13 5.59
N ARG A 14 10.67 -4.98 4.92
CA ARG A 14 12.13 -4.80 4.79
C ARG A 14 12.49 -3.58 3.94
N ARG A 15 11.72 -3.28 2.90
CA ARG A 15 11.94 -2.15 1.99
C ARG A 15 11.54 -0.82 2.62
N THR A 16 10.35 -0.76 3.20
CA THR A 16 9.81 0.46 3.84
C THR A 16 10.35 0.67 5.25
N ARG A 17 11.02 -0.34 5.84
CA ARG A 17 11.45 -0.39 7.23
C ARG A 17 10.30 -0.21 8.23
N LEU A 18 9.08 -0.49 7.80
CA LEU A 18 7.89 -0.41 8.64
C LEU A 18 7.54 -1.78 9.25
N PRO A 19 6.95 -1.82 10.45
CA PRO A 19 6.55 -3.06 11.09
C PRO A 19 5.55 -3.85 10.24
N THR A 20 5.75 -5.16 10.15
CA THR A 20 4.92 -6.08 9.39
C THR A 20 3.48 -6.12 9.92
N SER A 21 3.31 -6.02 11.24
CA SER A 21 2.02 -5.93 11.91
C SER A 21 1.29 -4.65 11.54
N TRP A 22 1.99 -3.51 11.55
CA TRP A 22 1.43 -2.21 11.17
C TRP A 22 0.95 -2.22 9.71
N LEU A 23 1.79 -2.70 8.79
CA LEU A 23 1.41 -2.83 7.37
C LEU A 23 0.19 -3.74 7.16
N ARG A 24 0.06 -4.81 7.96
CA ARG A 24 -1.10 -5.70 7.88
C ARG A 24 -2.38 -5.01 8.34
N GLU A 25 -2.32 -4.27 9.44
CA GLU A 25 -3.46 -3.51 9.94
C GLU A 25 -3.84 -2.38 8.97
N GLU A 26 -2.85 -1.73 8.37
CA GLU A 26 -3.08 -0.68 7.38
C GLU A 26 -3.72 -1.21 6.09
N ALA A 27 -3.32 -2.41 5.67
CA ALA A 27 -3.95 -3.12 4.55
C ALA A 27 -5.40 -3.52 4.89
N ARG A 28 -5.64 -4.02 6.10
CA ARG A 28 -6.98 -4.37 6.59
C ARG A 28 -7.89 -3.16 6.73
N ALA A 29 -7.32 -2.03 7.14
CA ALA A 29 -8.01 -0.75 7.23
C ALA A 29 -8.29 -0.10 5.87
N GLY A 30 -7.82 -0.70 4.76
CA GLY A 30 -7.98 -0.15 3.41
C GLY A 30 -7.16 1.12 3.16
N ARG A 31 -6.18 1.41 4.03
CA ARG A 31 -5.35 2.62 3.97
C ARG A 31 -4.15 2.46 3.05
N ILE A 32 -3.72 1.23 2.79
CA ILE A 32 -2.73 0.93 1.76
C ILE A 32 -3.29 -0.04 0.72
N PRO A 33 -2.94 0.14 -0.56
CA PRO A 33 -3.35 -0.77 -1.63
C PRO A 33 -2.72 -2.15 -1.39
N SER A 34 -3.59 -3.16 -1.28
CA SER A 34 -3.19 -4.55 -1.08
C SER A 34 -3.98 -5.47 -1.98
N LEU A 35 -3.27 -6.40 -2.63
CA LEU A 35 -3.84 -7.40 -3.51
C LEU A 35 -3.87 -8.75 -2.78
N ARG A 36 -5.07 -9.24 -2.48
CA ARG A 36 -5.24 -10.57 -1.89
C ARG A 36 -5.26 -11.63 -2.99
N VAL A 37 -4.14 -12.34 -3.15
CA VAL A 37 -4.02 -13.47 -4.07
C VAL A 37 -4.22 -14.77 -3.29
N SER A 38 -5.46 -15.27 -3.32
CA SER A 38 -5.89 -16.46 -2.56
C SER A 38 -5.60 -16.31 -1.06
N ARG A 39 -4.65 -17.09 -0.50
CA ARG A 39 -4.25 -17.03 0.91
C ARG A 39 -3.12 -16.03 1.19
N ARG A 40 -2.58 -15.35 0.17
CA ARG A 40 -1.42 -14.45 0.29
C ARG A 40 -1.82 -13.00 0.08
N LEU A 41 -1.17 -12.11 0.82
CA LEU A 41 -1.25 -10.66 0.63
C LEU A 41 -0.03 -10.21 -0.17
N MET A 42 -0.30 -9.57 -1.30
CA MET A 42 0.68 -8.99 -2.21
C MET A 42 0.49 -7.48 -2.21
N PHE A 43 1.57 -6.75 -2.35
CA PHE A 43 1.57 -5.29 -2.30
C PHE A 43 2.34 -4.75 -3.49
N ASN A 44 1.78 -3.76 -4.15
CA ASN A 44 2.54 -3.00 -5.13
C ASN A 44 3.43 -2.00 -4.39
N LEU A 45 4.75 -2.12 -4.55
CA LEU A 45 5.70 -1.27 -3.84
C LEU A 45 5.50 0.22 -4.18
N GLU A 46 5.34 0.54 -5.47
CA GLU A 46 5.19 1.93 -5.93
C GLU A 46 3.91 2.58 -5.40
N GLU A 47 2.79 1.86 -5.44
CA GLU A 47 1.51 2.38 -4.96
C GLU A 47 1.49 2.55 -3.44
N VAL A 48 2.09 1.61 -2.69
CA VAL A 48 2.20 1.74 -1.23
C VAL A 48 3.07 2.94 -0.88
N GLU A 49 4.19 3.14 -1.56
CA GLU A 49 5.02 4.33 -1.35
C GLU A 49 4.30 5.62 -1.71
N ALA A 50 3.53 5.62 -2.81
CA ALA A 50 2.72 6.77 -3.21
C ALA A 50 1.66 7.10 -2.16
N ALA A 51 0.94 6.09 -1.63
CA ALA A 51 -0.04 6.25 -0.57
C ALA A 51 0.59 6.78 0.74
N LEU A 52 1.76 6.27 1.11
CA LEU A 52 2.50 6.75 2.29
C LEU A 52 3.00 8.18 2.12
N ARG A 53 3.48 8.55 0.92
CA ARG A 53 3.90 9.93 0.60
C ARG A 53 2.71 10.89 0.61
N ALA A 54 1.59 10.51 -0.01
CA ALA A 54 0.36 11.30 -0.01
C ALA A 54 -0.13 11.56 1.42
N ARG A 55 -0.05 10.57 2.31
CA ARG A 55 -0.43 10.70 3.72
C ARG A 55 0.52 11.56 4.56
N SER A 56 1.83 11.55 4.23
CA SER A 56 2.82 12.33 4.97
C SER A 56 2.71 13.83 4.70
N ARG A 57 2.00 14.21 3.63
CA ARG A 57 1.65 15.61 3.37
C ARG A 57 0.32 15.92 4.08
N PRO A 58 0.29 16.85 5.03
CA PRO A 58 -0.94 17.23 5.72
C PRO A 58 -1.73 18.21 4.86
N GLU A 59 -2.23 17.80 3.70
CA GLU A 59 -3.21 18.59 2.95
C GLU A 59 -4.24 17.63 2.34
N GLY A 60 -5.49 17.79 2.78
CA GLY A 60 -6.60 17.05 2.24
C GLY A 60 -6.76 17.35 0.75
N GLU A 61 -6.89 16.30 -0.05
CA GLU A 61 -7.42 16.42 -1.40
C GLU A 61 -8.12 15.11 -1.72
N GLU A 62 -9.38 15.24 -2.08
CA GLU A 62 -10.29 14.19 -2.51
C GLU A 62 -9.65 13.30 -3.59
N VAL A 63 -9.67 11.98 -3.35
CA VAL A 63 -9.75 11.02 -4.47
C VAL A 63 -11.17 10.50 -4.46
N THR A 64 -12.03 11.27 -5.11
CA THR A 64 -13.33 10.81 -5.57
C THR A 64 -13.11 9.55 -6.40
N ARG A 65 -13.57 8.43 -5.81
CA ARG A 65 -14.54 7.53 -6.43
C ARG A 65 -14.49 7.57 -7.97
N GLY A 66 -13.85 6.58 -8.57
CA GLY A 66 -14.25 6.16 -9.91
C GLY A 66 -15.70 5.71 -9.83
N ASP A 67 -16.60 6.42 -10.52
CA ASP A 67 -17.89 5.91 -10.98
C ASP A 67 -18.39 6.78 -12.15
N ALA A 68 -18.74 6.10 -13.24
CA ALA A 68 -19.39 6.53 -14.49
C ALA A 68 -18.54 7.17 -15.60
#